data_AF-A0A2S3WHZ3-F1
#
_entry.id   AF-A0A2S3WHZ3-F1
#
_cell.length_a   1.000
_cell.length_b   1.000
_cell.length_c   1.000
_cell.angle_alpha   90.00
_cell.angle_beta   90.00
_cell.angle_gamma   90.00
#
_symmetry.space_group_name_H-M   'P 1'
#
loop_
_entity.id
_entity.type
_entity.pdbx_description
1 polymer ?
#
loop_
_entity_poly.entity_id
_entity_poly.type
_entity_poly.pdbx_seq_one_letter_code
_entity_poly.pdbx_strand_id
1 'polypeptide(L)' 'MPDPQSCPACGASNGCSLADPRSATQNCWCFSVSIDPAVLAALPAELRNKACLCPRCAAVDDQLKAAQQPPIG' A
#
# COMPACT_ATOMS: atom_id res chain seq x y z
N MET A 1 -6.14 -12.89 -13.88
CA MET A 1 -5.89 -12.88 -12.41
C MET A 1 -5.40 -11.48 -12.06
N PRO A 2 -5.88 -10.85 -10.96
CA PRO A 2 -5.38 -9.55 -10.56
C PRO A 2 -3.87 -9.65 -10.25
N ASP A 3 -3.10 -8.72 -10.79
CA ASP A 3 -1.67 -8.66 -10.57
C ASP A 3 -1.40 -8.28 -9.10
N PRO A 4 -0.66 -9.10 -8.33
CA PRO A 4 -0.46 -8.86 -6.90
C PRO A 4 0.40 -7.62 -6.61
N GLN A 5 1.09 -7.06 -7.62
CA GLN A 5 1.90 -5.85 -7.53
C GLN A 5 1.13 -4.59 -7.98
N SER A 6 -0.14 -4.75 -8.39
CA SER A 6 -0.98 -3.68 -8.90
C SER A 6 -2.11 -3.36 -7.92
N CYS A 7 -2.40 -2.08 -7.77
CA CYS A 7 -3.47 -1.58 -6.92
C CYS A 7 -4.83 -1.89 -7.56
N PRO A 8 -5.73 -2.61 -6.88
CA PRO A 8 -7.02 -2.98 -7.47
C PRO A 8 -7.97 -1.77 -7.66
N ALA A 9 -7.72 -0.66 -6.97
CA ALA A 9 -8.55 0.54 -7.05
C ALA A 9 -8.20 1.47 -8.23
N CYS A 10 -6.92 1.53 -8.63
CA CYS A 10 -6.46 2.46 -9.66
C CYS A 10 -5.59 1.85 -10.77
N GLY A 11 -5.23 0.57 -10.65
CA GLY A 11 -4.37 -0.15 -11.61
C GLY A 11 -2.89 0.23 -11.57
N ALA A 12 -2.48 1.25 -10.80
CA ALA A 12 -1.08 1.63 -10.63
C ALA A 12 -0.33 0.62 -9.73
N SER A 13 1.01 0.65 -9.72
CA SER A 13 1.77 -0.19 -8.80
C SER A 13 1.39 0.06 -7.33
N ASN A 14 1.20 -1.01 -6.56
CA ASN A 14 0.87 -0.90 -5.14
C ASN A 14 2.10 -0.65 -4.25
N GLY A 15 3.30 -0.77 -4.81
CA GLY A 15 4.56 -0.60 -4.07
C GLY A 15 4.76 -1.62 -2.96
N CYS A 16 4.06 -2.75 -2.98
CA CYS A 16 4.16 -3.75 -1.94
C CYS A 16 5.45 -4.56 -2.09
N SER A 17 6.40 -4.38 -1.17
CA SER A 17 7.67 -5.10 -1.17
C SER A 17 7.48 -6.63 -1.11
N LEU A 18 6.42 -7.09 -0.43
CA LEU A 18 6.09 -8.52 -0.28
C LEU A 18 5.49 -9.14 -1.55
N ALA A 19 4.91 -8.34 -2.44
CA ALA A 19 4.34 -8.81 -3.70
C ALA A 19 5.41 -8.99 -4.78
N ASP A 20 6.58 -8.36 -4.62
CA ASP A 20 7.73 -8.53 -5.51
C ASP A 20 8.73 -9.53 -4.88
N PRO A 21 9.01 -10.68 -5.54
CA PRO A 21 9.99 -11.65 -5.07
C PRO A 21 11.37 -11.06 -4.80
N ARG A 22 11.74 -9.98 -5.51
CA ARG A 22 13.04 -9.32 -5.39
C ARG A 22 13.18 -8.49 -4.12
N SER A 23 12.06 -7.99 -3.60
CA SER A 23 12.01 -7.16 -2.38
C SER A 23 11.22 -7.80 -1.25
N ALA A 24 10.85 -9.08 -1.36
CA ALA A 24 10.05 -9.79 -0.36
C ALA A 24 10.71 -9.89 1.03
N THR A 25 12.01 -9.58 1.13
CA THR A 25 12.76 -9.49 2.40
C THR A 25 12.72 -8.11 3.05
N GLN A 26 12.22 -7.09 2.35
CA GLN A 26 12.13 -5.72 2.85
C GLN A 26 10.78 -5.47 3.53
N ASN A 27 10.78 -4.61 4.55
CA ASN A 27 9.53 -4.12 5.13
C ASN A 27 8.71 -3.39 4.05
N CYS A 28 7.43 -3.75 3.96
CA CYS A 28 6.49 -3.02 3.11
C CYS A 28 6.15 -1.69 3.77
N TRP A 29 5.98 -0.63 2.97
CA TRP A 29 5.58 0.69 3.46
C TRP A 29 4.29 0.65 4.30
N CYS A 30 3.41 -0.33 4.05
CA CYS A 30 2.14 -0.46 4.77
C CYS A 30 2.33 -0.77 6.26
N PHE A 31 3.50 -1.26 6.67
CA PHE A 31 3.83 -1.50 8.08
C PHE A 31 4.26 -0.22 8.83
N SER A 32 4.57 0.86 8.11
CA SER A 32 5.02 2.14 8.68
C SER A 32 3.92 3.18 8.76
N VAL A 33 2.68 2.83 8.40
CA VAL A 33 1.54 3.74 8.31
C VAL A 33 0.30 3.12 8.92
N SER A 34 -0.68 3.96 9.25
CA SER A 34 -2.01 3.53 9.68
C SER A 34 -2.99 3.70 8.51
N ILE A 35 -3.47 2.58 7.98
CA ILE A 35 -4.50 2.56 6.93
C ILE A 35 -5.86 2.53 7.61
N ASP A 36 -6.72 3.50 7.30
CA ASP A 36 -8.08 3.55 7.84
C ASP A 36 -8.89 2.34 7.30
N PRO A 37 -9.48 1.51 8.17
CA PRO A 37 -10.31 0.37 7.74
C PRO A 37 -11.50 0.78 6.86
N ALA A 38 -11.99 2.02 6.97
CA ALA A 38 -13.04 2.54 6.10
C ALA A 38 -12.60 2.59 4.62
N VAL A 39 -11.32 2.86 4.36
CA VAL A 39 -10.75 2.84 2.99
C VAL A 39 -10.79 1.44 2.41
N LEU A 40 -10.48 0.42 3.22
CA LEU A 40 -10.58 -0.99 2.82
C LEU A 40 -12.03 -1.44 2.64
N ALA A 41 -12.93 -0.95 3.49
CA ALA A 41 -14.37 -1.24 3.40
C ALA A 41 -15.03 -0.61 2.17
N ALA A 42 -14.54 0.55 1.72
CA ALA A 42 -14.99 1.24 0.51
C ALA A 42 -14.64 0.47 -0.79
N LEU A 43 -13.72 -0.50 -0.73
CA LEU A 43 -13.42 -1.33 -1.88
C LEU A 43 -14.59 -2.27 -2.21
N PRO A 44 -14.87 -2.50 -3.51
CA PRO A 44 -15.74 -3.59 -3.95
C PRO A 44 -15.32 -4.91 -3.31
N ALA A 45 -16.30 -5.69 -2.85
CA ALA A 45 -16.03 -6.94 -2.12
C ALA A 45 -15.16 -7.92 -2.91
N GLU A 46 -15.29 -7.92 -4.24
CA GLU A 46 -14.49 -8.74 -5.17
C GLU A 46 -13.00 -8.37 -5.18
N LEU A 47 -12.66 -7.13 -4.83
CA LEU A 47 -11.31 -6.59 -4.81
C LEU A 47 -10.66 -6.64 -3.42
N ARG A 48 -11.45 -6.84 -2.36
CA ARG A 48 -10.94 -6.96 -0.99
C ARG A 48 -10.14 -8.26 -0.82
N ASN A 49 -9.05 -8.18 -0.05
CA ASN A 49 -8.15 -9.32 0.23
C ASN A 49 -7.53 -9.98 -1.01
N LYS A 50 -7.45 -9.27 -2.16
CA LYS A 50 -6.83 -9.79 -3.39
C LYS A 50 -5.43 -9.22 -3.65
N ALA A 51 -5.24 -7.92 -3.40
CA ALA A 51 -3.96 -7.24 -3.60
C ALA A 51 -3.86 -6.03 -2.65
N CYS A 52 -2.64 -5.53 -2.43
CA CYS A 52 -2.41 -4.33 -1.64
C CYS A 52 -2.90 -3.08 -2.39
N LEU A 53 -3.41 -2.09 -1.65
CA LEU A 53 -3.64 -0.74 -2.19
C LEU A 53 -2.32 -0.02 -2.41
N CYS A 54 -2.26 0.96 -3.31
CA CYS A 54 -1.13 1.90 -3.35
C CYS A 54 -1.28 2.96 -2.24
N PRO A 55 -0.20 3.65 -1.84
CA PRO A 55 -0.25 4.68 -0.80
C PRO A 55 -1.32 5.76 -1.03
N ARG A 56 -1.53 6.12 -2.29
CA ARG A 56 -2.55 7.10 -2.69
C ARG A 56 -3.97 6.59 -2.45
N CYS A 57 -4.26 5.36 -2.86
CA CYS A 57 -5.58 4.75 -2.62
C CYS A 57 -5.80 4.34 -1.17
N ALA A 58 -4.73 4.07 -0.42
CA ALA A 58 -4.76 3.87 1.02
C ALA A 58 -4.88 5.18 1.82
N ALA A 59 -4.80 6.35 1.16
CA ALA A 59 -4.83 7.68 1.79
C ALA A 59 -3.74 7.91 2.84
N VAL A 60 -2.53 7.39 2.60
CA VAL A 60 -1.38 7.46 3.51
C VAL A 60 -0.14 8.14 2.90
N ASP A 61 -0.29 8.78 1.75
CA ASP A 61 0.84 9.42 1.04
C ASP A 61 1.56 10.44 1.92
N ASP A 62 0.81 11.26 2.66
CA ASP A 62 1.36 12.22 3.63
C ASP A 62 2.05 11.54 4.82
N GLN A 63 1.51 10.42 5.31
CA GLN A 63 2.14 9.66 6.39
C GLN A 63 3.49 9.07 5.95
N LEU A 64 3.56 8.56 4.72
CA LEU A 64 4.81 8.02 4.16
C LEU A 64 5.86 9.11 3.97
N LYS A 65 5.47 10.29 3.50
CA LYS A 65 6.40 11.43 3.37
C LYS A 65 6.92 11.85 4.74
N ALA A 66 6.05 11.97 5.74
CA ALA A 66 6.44 12.29 7.10
C ALA A 66 7.42 11.25 7.68
N ALA A 67 7.21 9.97 7.42
CA ALA A 67 8.09 8.89 7.88
C ALA A 67 9.46 8.84 7.17
N GLN A 68 9.56 9.37 5.95
CA GLN A 68 10.80 9.39 5.16
C GLN A 68 11.68 10.62 5.43
N GLN A 69 11.15 11.64 6.11
CA GLN A 69 11.93 12.82 6.48
C GLN A 69 12.89 12.46 7.63
N PRO A 70 14.22 12.61 7.44
CA PRO A 70 15.15 12.43 8.55
C PRO A 70 14.85 13.49 9.63
N PRO A 71 15.00 13.16 10.92
CA PRO A 71 14.92 14.17 11.95
C PRO A 71 15.98 15.22 11.67
N ILE A 72 15.55 16.48 11.56
CA ILE A 72 16.43 17.64 11.64
C ILE A 72 17.01 17.68 13.06
N GLY A 73 18.17 17.06 13.26
CA GLY A 73 18.87 16.97 14.54
C GLY A 73 20.32 16.57 14.36
#